data_AF-A0A962E929-F1
#
_entry.id   AF-A0A962E929-F1
#
_cell.length_a   1.000
_cell.length_b   1.000
_cell.length_c   1.000
_cell.angle_alpha   90.00
_cell.angle_beta   90.00
_cell.angle_gamma   90.00
#
_symmetry.space_group_name_H-M   'P 1'
#
loop_
_entity.id
_entity.type
_entity.pdbx_description
1 polymer ?
#
loop_
_entity_poly.entity_id
_entity_poly.type
_entity_poly.pdbx_seq_one_letter_code
_entity_poly.pdbx_strand_id
1 'polypeptide(L)'
;DNNSLDLPGYAISEGSDEHGQPEFHVERRQHGLTQVLKLGRSLFFSPDYQPIAELAADLYGLIGSGATVQRGNRSEAVKDFRQA
;
A
#
# COMPACT_ATOMS: atom_id res chain seq x y z
N ASP A 1 26.54 -0.42 11.21
CA ASP A 1 25.73 -1.32 12.05
C ASP A 1 24.71 -2.08 11.23
N ASN A 2 24.72 -3.39 11.44
CA ASN A 2 24.27 -4.44 10.55
C ASN A 2 22.85 -4.88 10.95
N ASN A 3 21.80 -4.23 10.42
CA ASN A 3 20.41 -4.59 10.74
C ASN A 3 19.52 -4.81 9.50
N SER A 4 20.09 -5.28 8.39
CA SER A 4 19.37 -5.50 7.13
C SER A 4 18.69 -6.87 7.03
N LEU A 5 18.76 -7.72 8.06
CA LEU A 5 18.29 -9.12 8.04
C LEU A 5 16.88 -9.33 8.64
N ASP A 6 16.23 -8.29 9.18
CA ASP A 6 14.92 -8.41 9.83
C ASP A 6 13.76 -7.76 9.05
N LEU A 7 14.05 -7.10 7.93
CA LEU A 7 12.99 -6.50 7.13
C LEU A 7 12.35 -7.56 6.22
N PRO A 8 11.00 -7.61 6.14
CA PRO A 8 10.35 -8.46 5.16
C PRO A 8 10.75 -8.05 3.74
N GLY A 9 11.17 -9.02 2.94
CA GLY A 9 11.37 -8.85 1.51
C GLY A 9 10.03 -8.98 0.77
N TYR A 10 9.83 -8.18 -0.27
CA TYR A 10 8.62 -8.23 -1.10
C TYR A 10 8.97 -8.44 -2.57
N ALA A 11 8.17 -9.24 -3.27
CA ALA A 11 8.21 -9.39 -4.71
C ALA A 11 6.78 -9.37 -5.29
N ILE A 12 6.64 -8.88 -6.52
CA ILE A 12 5.37 -8.83 -7.24
C ILE A 12 5.53 -9.62 -8.53
N SER A 13 4.56 -10.48 -8.84
CA SER A 13 4.48 -11.19 -10.11
C SER A 13 3.05 -11.19 -10.64
N GLU A 14 2.92 -11.43 -11.94
CA GLU A 14 1.64 -11.65 -12.61
C GLU A 14 1.32 -13.15 -12.64
N GLY A 15 0.04 -13.48 -12.53
CA GLY A 15 -0.46 -14.84 -12.57
C GLY A 15 -1.89 -14.89 -13.11
N SER A 16 -2.50 -16.07 -13.00
CA SER A 16 -3.91 -16.24 -13.31
C SER A 16 -4.58 -17.16 -12.29
N ASP A 17 -5.86 -16.91 -12.02
CA ASP A 17 -6.66 -17.78 -11.17
C ASP A 17 -7.04 -19.09 -11.87
N GLU A 18 -7.80 -19.95 -11.19
CA GLU A 18 -8.25 -21.25 -11.71
C GLU A 18 -9.12 -21.15 -12.97
N HIS A 19 -9.69 -19.97 -13.24
CA HIS A 19 -10.51 -19.67 -14.41
C HIS A 19 -9.75 -18.90 -15.49
N GLY A 20 -8.43 -18.75 -15.35
CA GLY A 20 -7.57 -18.03 -16.28
C GLY A 20 -7.75 -16.51 -16.24
N GLN A 21 -8.38 -15.96 -15.20
CA GLN A 21 -8.47 -14.51 -15.02
C GLN A 21 -7.16 -13.97 -14.46
N PRO A 22 -6.69 -12.79 -14.91
CA PRO A 22 -5.44 -12.22 -14.44
C PRO A 22 -5.50 -11.88 -12.95
N GLU A 23 -4.41 -12.19 -12.23
CA GLU A 23 -4.22 -11.82 -10.83
C GLU A 23 -2.78 -11.35 -10.59
N PHE A 24 -2.58 -10.47 -9.61
CA PHE A 24 -1.24 -10.15 -9.10
C PHE A 24 -0.93 -11.02 -7.89
N HIS A 25 0.31 -11.46 -7.76
CA HIS A 25 0.82 -12.12 -6.57
C HIS A 25 1.79 -11.20 -5.86
N VAL A 26 1.54 -10.94 -4.59
CA VAL A 26 2.47 -10.24 -3.70
C VAL A 26 3.08 -11.28 -2.78
N GLU A 27 4.35 -11.54 -2.95
CA GLU A 27 5.11 -12.45 -2.11
C GLU A 27 5.81 -11.66 -1.00
N ARG A 28 5.60 -12.07 0.26
CA ARG A 28 6.30 -11.57 1.43
C ARG A 28 7.19 -12.67 2.00
N ARG A 29 8.49 -12.41 2.11
CA ARG A 29 9.50 -13.31 2.69
C ARG A 29 10.02 -12.73 4.01
N GLN A 30 9.87 -13.46 5.11
CA GLN A 30 10.43 -13.06 6.40
C GLN A 30 10.77 -14.30 7.25
N HIS A 31 11.95 -14.34 7.86
CA HIS A 31 12.41 -15.47 8.70
C HIS A 31 12.26 -16.86 8.05
N GLY A 32 12.55 -16.96 6.75
CA GLY A 32 12.41 -18.20 5.98
C GLY A 32 10.96 -18.59 5.64
N LEU A 33 9.96 -17.85 6.13
CA LEU A 33 8.56 -18.02 5.77
C LEU A 33 8.23 -17.19 4.53
N THR A 34 7.47 -17.79 3.61
CA THR A 34 6.96 -17.13 2.41
C THR A 34 5.44 -17.14 2.44
N GLN A 35 4.84 -15.95 2.33
CA GLN A 35 3.40 -15.76 2.20
C GLN A 35 3.11 -15.16 0.83
N VAL A 36 2.11 -15.70 0.14
CA VAL A 36 1.67 -15.18 -1.16
C VAL A 36 0.25 -14.66 -1.01
N LEU A 37 0.07 -13.36 -1.23
CA LEU A 37 -1.22 -12.72 -1.34
C LEU A 37 -1.61 -12.65 -2.81
N LYS A 38 -2.76 -13.21 -3.16
CA LYS A 38 -3.33 -13.16 -4.52
C LYS A 38 -4.34 -12.01 -4.61
N LEU A 39 -4.08 -11.08 -5.50
CA LEU A 39 -4.91 -9.92 -5.78
C LEU A 39 -5.60 -10.14 -7.14
N GLY A 40 -6.68 -10.91 -7.11
CA GLY A 40 -7.54 -11.12 -8.27
C GLY A 40 -8.56 -10.00 -8.44
N ARG A 41 -9.25 -9.99 -9.59
CA ARG A 41 -10.28 -9.00 -9.91
C ARG A 41 -11.33 -8.85 -8.80
N SER A 42 -11.80 -9.96 -8.23
CA SER A 42 -12.86 -9.98 -7.21
C SER A 42 -12.54 -9.14 -5.98
N LEU A 43 -11.28 -9.06 -5.56
CA LEU A 43 -10.84 -8.23 -4.44
C LEU A 43 -11.17 -6.75 -4.70
N PHE A 44 -10.85 -6.24 -5.88
CA PHE A 44 -11.04 -4.82 -6.23
C PHE A 44 -12.52 -4.44 -6.37
N PHE A 45 -13.41 -5.41 -6.53
CA PHE A 45 -14.87 -5.23 -6.52
C PHE A 45 -15.51 -5.65 -5.20
N SER A 46 -14.71 -6.04 -4.19
CA SER A 46 -15.26 -6.44 -2.90
C SER A 46 -15.74 -5.23 -2.10
N PRO A 47 -16.82 -5.37 -1.31
CA PRO A 47 -17.28 -4.31 -0.41
C PRO A 47 -16.21 -3.89 0.61
N ASP A 48 -15.30 -4.79 0.98
CA ASP A 48 -14.23 -4.50 1.92
C ASP A 48 -13.13 -3.60 1.32
N TYR A 49 -12.91 -3.69 0.00
CA TYR A 49 -11.93 -2.86 -0.69
C TYR A 49 -12.48 -1.47 -1.03
N GLN A 50 -13.79 -1.33 -1.19
CA GLN A 50 -14.42 -0.09 -1.64
C GLN A 50 -14.08 1.12 -0.73
N PRO A 51 -14.20 1.06 0.62
CA PRO A 51 -13.83 2.18 1.48
C PRO A 51 -12.35 2.59 1.36
N ILE A 52 -11.46 1.62 1.11
CA ILE A 52 -10.03 1.88 0.92
C ILE A 52 -9.80 2.64 -0.39
N ALA A 53 -10.50 2.23 -1.46
CA ALA A 53 -10.42 2.89 -2.76
C ALA A 53 -10.97 4.32 -2.72
N GLU A 54 -12.11 4.54 -2.06
CA GLU A 54 -12.72 5.85 -1.88
C GLU A 54 -11.79 6.79 -1.09
N LEU A 55 -11.27 6.33 0.05
CA LEU A 55 -10.32 7.10 0.84
C LEU A 55 -9.04 7.39 0.04
N ALA A 56 -8.53 6.42 -0.71
CA ALA A 56 -7.35 6.63 -1.54
C ALA A 56 -7.60 7.71 -2.60
N ALA A 57 -8.78 7.76 -3.22
CA ALA A 57 -9.14 8.79 -4.19
C ALA A 57 -9.19 10.19 -3.55
N ASP A 58 -9.72 10.31 -2.33
CA ASP A 58 -9.78 11.57 -1.59
C ASP A 58 -8.39 12.07 -1.18
N LEU A 59 -7.49 11.15 -0.80
CA LEU A 59 -6.14 11.48 -0.35
C LEU A 59 -5.16 11.67 -1.51
N TYR A 60 -5.37 10.99 -2.64
CA TYR A 60 -4.45 11.02 -3.77
C TYR A 60 -4.45 12.39 -4.44
N GLY A 61 -3.30 13.07 -4.38
CA GLY A 61 -3.11 14.38 -5.01
C GLY A 61 -3.53 15.58 -4.15
N LEU A 62 -4.13 15.39 -2.97
CA LEU A 62 -4.49 16.49 -2.08
C LEU A 62 -3.27 17.08 -1.35
N ILE A 63 -2.25 16.25 -1.08
CA ILE A 63 -0.96 16.69 -0.52
C ILE A 63 0.12 16.61 -1.61
N GLY A 64 0.66 17.77 -1.95
CA GLY A 64 1.70 17.95 -2.95
C GLY A 64 2.86 18.79 -2.44
N SER A 65 3.80 19.11 -3.33
CA SER A 65 4.97 19.92 -3.00
C SER A 65 4.57 21.27 -2.39
N GLY A 66 5.11 21.58 -1.21
CA GLY A 66 4.86 22.84 -0.51
C GLY A 66 3.68 22.81 0.47
N ALA A 67 3.02 21.65 0.67
CA ALA A 67 2.00 21.50 1.68
C ALA A 67 2.56 21.69 3.11
N THR A 68 1.80 22.37 3.95
CA THR A 68 2.12 22.58 5.36
C THR A 68 0.91 22.29 6.23
N VAL A 69 1.10 21.62 7.36
CA VAL A 69 0.09 21.50 8.42
C VAL A 69 0.29 22.60 9.46
N GLN A 70 -0.79 23.11 10.04
CA GLN A 70 -0.75 24.08 11.13
C GLN A 70 -1.58 23.63 12.33
N ARG A 71 -0.99 23.73 13.52
CA ARG A 71 -1.66 23.49 14.81
C ARG A 71 -1.31 24.62 15.77
N GLY A 72 -2.28 25.52 16.01
CA GLY A 72 -2.04 26.74 16.79
C GLY A 72 -0.98 27.62 16.11
N ASN A 73 0.08 27.98 16.82
CA ASN A 73 1.17 28.81 16.28
C ASN A 73 2.31 28.01 15.64
N ARG A 74 2.15 26.68 15.45
CA ARG A 74 3.18 25.81 14.87
C ARG A 74 2.78 25.41 13.46
N SER A 75 3.74 25.44 12.53
CA SER A 75 3.57 24.98 11.15
C SER A 75 4.72 24.05 10.76
N GLU A 76 4.39 22.94 10.10
CA GLU A 76 5.36 21.96 9.61
C GLU A 76 5.06 21.55 8.17
N ALA A 77 6.11 21.35 7.36
CA ALA A 77 5.97 20.90 5.99
C ALA A 77 5.71 19.39 5.94
N VAL A 78 4.73 18.97 5.15
CA VAL A 78 4.32 17.56 5.05
C VAL A 78 4.36 17.11 3.60
N LYS A 79 4.72 15.85 3.37
CA LYS A 79 4.82 15.27 2.03
C LYS A 79 3.66 14.34 1.69
N ASP A 80 2.94 13.89 2.70
CA ASP A 80 1.77 13.04 2.59
C ASP A 80 0.88 13.18 3.84
N PHE A 81 -0.31 12.58 3.80
CA PHE A 81 -1.29 12.69 4.90
C PHE A 81 -0.86 11.98 6.18
N ARG A 82 0.03 10.99 6.11
CA ARG A 82 0.48 10.29 7.32
C ARG A 82 1.39 11.17 8.19
N GLN A 83 1.92 12.27 7.63
CA GLN A 83 2.79 13.21 8.32
C GLN A 83 2.06 14.43 8.90
N ALA A 84 0.79 14.64 8.53
CA ALA A 84 -0.01 15.79 8.97
C ALA A 84 -0.65 15.59 10.35
#